data_AF-A0A482V7P1-F1
#
_entry.id   AF-A0A482V7P1-F1
#
_cell.length_a   1.000
_cell.length_b   1.000
_cell.length_c   1.000
_cell.angle_alpha   90.00
_cell.angle_beta   90.00
_cell.angle_gamma   90.00
#
_symmetry.space_group_name_H-M   'P 1'
#
loop_
_entity.id
_entity.type
_entity.pdbx_description
1 polymer ?
#
loop_
_entity_poly.entity_id
_entity_poly.type
_entity_poly.pdbx_seq_one_letter_code
_entity_poly.pdbx_strand_id
1 'polypeptide(L)'
;MDNGPAHKAHNSTRLQKGGDSIGDIFEVSRVRPEDFDMHRGAAQGDDVKQSNNQPSSRTPRGHQGPAAFLILAAGLEEHGSGGAKPLKYSHLDIAASAGEYPKPATGAPILALAKTYLID
;
A
#
# COMPACT_ATOMS: atom_id res chain seq x y z
N MET A 1 -2.57 3.07 0.09
CA MET A 1 -1.77 3.59 -1.05
C MET A 1 -2.19 2.89 -2.33
N ASP A 2 -2.69 3.62 -3.31
CA ASP A 2 -3.16 3.06 -4.58
C ASP A 2 -2.03 2.96 -5.61
N ASN A 3 -2.10 1.94 -6.48
CA ASN A 3 -1.42 1.97 -7.76
C ASN A 3 -2.20 2.86 -8.77
N GLY A 4 -1.63 3.10 -9.95
CA GLY A 4 -2.25 3.98 -10.95
C GLY A 4 -3.72 3.67 -11.27
N PRO A 5 -4.07 2.43 -11.66
CA PRO A 5 -5.45 2.03 -11.92
C PRO A 5 -6.41 2.19 -10.72
N ALA A 6 -5.98 1.82 -9.50
CA ALA A 6 -6.79 2.01 -8.30
C ALA A 6 -7.01 3.50 -7.98
N HIS A 7 -5.98 4.33 -8.19
CA HIS A 7 -6.05 5.77 -7.97
C HIS A 7 -7.03 6.45 -8.93
N LYS A 8 -7.01 6.07 -10.21
CA LYS A 8 -8.00 6.53 -11.21
C LYS A 8 -9.43 6.14 -10.85
N ALA A 9 -9.61 5.01 -10.16
CA ALA A 9 -10.90 4.56 -9.67
C ALA A 9 -11.27 5.15 -8.30
N HIS A 10 -10.46 6.07 -7.75
CA HIS A 10 -10.67 6.70 -6.46
C HIS A 10 -10.83 5.69 -5.30
N ASN A 11 -10.12 4.56 -5.36
CA ASN A 11 -10.31 3.47 -4.39
C ASN A 11 -9.91 3.89 -2.97
N SER A 12 -8.70 4.44 -2.79
CA SER A 12 -8.22 4.91 -1.48
C SER A 12 -9.10 5.99 -0.87
N THR A 13 -9.58 6.96 -1.66
CA THR A 13 -10.46 8.03 -1.15
C THR A 13 -11.87 7.53 -0.87
N ARG A 14 -12.37 6.54 -1.61
CA ARG A 14 -13.62 5.85 -1.29
C ARG A 14 -13.50 5.12 0.05
N LEU A 15 -12.43 4.35 0.25
CA LEU A 15 -12.17 3.62 1.50
C LEU A 15 -11.98 4.57 2.69
N GLN A 16 -11.23 5.67 2.50
CA GLN A 16 -11.06 6.70 3.52
C GLN A 16 -12.42 7.27 3.96
N LYS A 17 -13.27 7.71 3.01
CA LYS A 17 -14.61 8.21 3.34
C LYS A 17 -15.48 7.19 4.06
N GLY A 18 -15.40 5.92 3.67
CA GLY A 18 -16.11 4.82 4.33
C GLY A 18 -15.66 4.66 5.78
N GLY A 19 -14.34 4.61 6.01
CA GLY A 19 -13.74 4.54 7.34
C GLY A 19 -14.06 5.76 8.22
N ASP A 20 -13.94 6.97 7.67
CA ASP A 20 -14.24 8.23 8.35
C ASP A 20 -15.67 8.27 8.90
N SER A 21 -16.64 7.70 8.16
CA SER A 21 -18.05 7.71 8.56
C SER A 21 -18.37 6.85 9.79
N ILE A 22 -17.46 5.94 10.16
CA ILE A 22 -17.65 4.98 11.27
C ILE A 22 -16.51 5.00 12.29
N GLY A 23 -15.50 5.85 12.11
CA GLY A 23 -14.35 5.99 13.00
C GLY A 23 -13.23 4.96 12.82
N ASP A 24 -13.24 4.16 11.75
CA ASP A 24 -12.15 3.23 11.37
C ASP A 24 -11.32 3.87 10.25
N ILE A 25 -10.55 4.91 10.63
CA ILE A 25 -10.00 5.93 9.72
C ILE A 25 -8.76 5.48 8.94
N PHE A 26 -8.51 6.13 7.80
CA PHE A 26 -7.29 5.94 7.01
C PHE A 26 -6.62 7.25 6.61
N GLU A 27 -5.29 7.25 6.58
CA GLU A 27 -4.50 8.31 5.95
C GLU A 27 -4.03 7.88 4.54
N VAL A 28 -4.36 8.68 3.53
CA VAL A 28 -4.03 8.37 2.14
C VAL A 28 -2.63 8.89 1.77
N SER A 29 -1.67 7.98 1.71
CA SER A 29 -0.36 8.23 1.10
C SER A 29 -0.32 7.89 -0.39
N ARG A 30 0.67 8.45 -1.11
CA ARG A 30 0.94 8.14 -2.53
C ARG A 30 2.32 7.50 -2.70
N VAL A 31 2.34 6.42 -3.49
CA VAL A 31 3.58 5.87 -4.04
C VAL A 31 4.06 6.79 -5.17
N ARG A 32 5.36 6.95 -5.30
CA ARG A 32 6.04 7.80 -6.29
C ARG A 32 7.16 7.04 -6.98
N PRO A 33 7.65 7.50 -8.15
CA PRO A 33 8.73 6.83 -8.87
C PRO A 33 9.95 6.49 -8.00
N GLU A 34 10.38 7.39 -7.12
CA GLU A 34 11.52 7.18 -6.25
C GLU A 34 11.35 6.02 -5.24
N ASP A 35 10.10 5.69 -4.89
CA ASP A 35 9.80 4.54 -4.02
C ASP A 35 10.11 3.23 -4.76
N PHE A 36 9.90 3.18 -6.08
CA PHE A 36 10.21 2.00 -6.91
C PHE A 36 11.71 1.87 -7.14
N ASP A 37 12.40 2.97 -7.39
CA ASP A 37 13.84 2.96 -7.69
C ASP A 37 14.66 2.40 -6.52
N MET A 38 14.22 2.58 -5.28
CA MET A 38 14.85 1.96 -4.09
C MET A 38 14.83 0.42 -4.13
N HIS A 39 13.90 -0.17 -4.86
CA HIS A 39 13.63 -1.60 -4.90
C HIS A 39 14.02 -2.27 -6.23
N ARG A 40 14.59 -1.54 -7.19
CA ARG A 40 15.14 -2.15 -8.41
C ARG A 40 16.36 -3.01 -8.07
N GLY A 41 16.56 -4.10 -8.84
CA GLY A 41 17.74 -4.95 -8.74
C GLY A 41 19.04 -4.14 -8.84
N ALA A 42 20.02 -4.46 -8.00
CA ALA A 42 21.26 -3.70 -7.89
C ALA A 42 22.49 -4.45 -8.43
N ALA A 43 22.39 -5.78 -8.59
CA ALA A 43 23.45 -6.63 -9.11
C ALA A 43 22.93 -7.57 -10.19
N GLN A 44 23.87 -8.22 -10.90
CA GLN A 44 23.53 -9.22 -11.90
C GLN A 44 22.78 -10.39 -11.24
N GLY A 45 21.59 -10.69 -11.77
CA GLY A 45 20.72 -11.74 -11.25
C GLY A 45 19.69 -11.25 -10.22
N ASP A 46 19.73 -9.98 -9.82
CA ASP A 46 18.70 -9.38 -8.97
C ASP A 46 17.58 -8.80 -9.84
N ASP A 47 16.36 -9.26 -9.67
CA ASP A 47 15.18 -8.62 -10.27
C ASP A 47 14.67 -7.46 -9.40
N VAL A 48 14.54 -7.71 -8.09
CA VAL A 48 13.98 -6.76 -7.10
C VAL A 48 14.74 -6.88 -5.78
N LYS A 49 14.96 -5.74 -5.11
CA LYS A 49 15.57 -5.64 -3.78
C LYS A 49 14.52 -5.34 -2.71
N GLN A 50 14.48 -6.13 -1.63
CA GLN A 50 13.44 -6.01 -0.59
C GLN A 50 13.48 -4.70 0.21
N SER A 51 14.67 -4.18 0.54
CA SER A 51 14.85 -2.99 1.38
C SER A 51 16.31 -2.56 1.36
N ASN A 52 16.59 -1.34 1.83
CA ASN A 52 17.94 -0.89 2.16
C ASN A 52 18.39 -1.44 3.54
N ASN A 53 19.67 -1.23 3.87
CA ASN A 53 20.26 -1.68 5.14
C ASN A 53 20.30 -0.57 6.21
N GLN A 54 19.56 0.53 6.01
CA GLN A 54 19.50 1.63 6.97
C GLN A 54 18.38 1.38 7.99
N PRO A 55 18.50 1.92 9.22
CA PRO A 55 17.38 1.97 10.15
C PRO A 55 16.17 2.66 9.51
N SER A 56 14.95 2.26 9.89
CA SER A 56 13.70 2.83 9.37
C SER A 56 13.63 4.35 9.51
N SER A 57 14.17 4.91 10.62
CA SER A 57 14.26 6.35 10.86
C SER A 57 15.15 7.11 9.89
N ARG A 58 16.01 6.40 9.16
CA ARG A 58 16.95 6.96 8.16
C ARG A 58 16.60 6.55 6.74
N THR A 59 15.51 5.82 6.53
CA THR A 59 15.01 5.46 5.20
C THR A 59 14.03 6.54 4.75
N PRO A 60 14.38 7.35 3.74
CA PRO A 60 13.44 8.30 3.17
C PRO A 60 12.19 7.58 2.68
N ARG A 61 11.02 8.18 2.90
CA ARG A 61 9.73 7.62 2.44
C ARG A 61 9.46 6.20 2.97
N GLY A 62 9.78 5.98 4.25
CA GLY A 62 9.84 4.68 4.91
C GLY A 62 8.65 3.74 4.66
N HIS A 63 7.41 4.18 4.86
CA HIS A 63 6.25 3.28 4.68
C HIS A 63 5.80 3.16 3.23
N GLN A 64 6.20 4.08 2.34
CA GLN A 64 5.87 4.00 0.92
C GLN A 64 6.71 2.95 0.18
N GLY A 65 7.96 2.75 0.58
CA GLY A 65 8.86 1.74 0.01
C GLY A 65 8.25 0.33 -0.04
N PRO A 66 7.80 -0.25 1.08
CA PRO A 66 7.16 -1.57 1.10
C PRO A 66 5.98 -1.71 0.11
N ALA A 67 5.19 -0.66 -0.09
CA ALA A 67 4.12 -0.70 -1.09
C ALA A 67 4.67 -0.78 -2.52
N ALA A 68 5.72 -0.01 -2.84
CA ALA A 68 6.40 -0.09 -4.13
C ALA A 68 7.06 -1.46 -4.35
N PHE A 69 7.73 -2.01 -3.34
CA PHE A 69 8.30 -3.36 -3.37
C PHE A 69 7.26 -4.41 -3.72
N LEU A 70 6.10 -4.40 -3.04
CA LEU A 70 5.03 -5.37 -3.30
C LEU A 70 4.44 -5.22 -4.71
N ILE A 71 4.34 -4.01 -5.23
CA ILE A 71 3.89 -3.77 -6.61
C ILE A 71 4.89 -4.37 -7.62
N LEU A 72 6.20 -4.18 -7.41
CA LEU A 72 7.24 -4.75 -8.27
C LEU A 72 7.29 -6.27 -8.18
N ALA A 73 7.39 -6.81 -6.96
CA ALA A 73 7.55 -8.24 -6.71
C ALA A 73 6.34 -9.06 -7.20
N ALA A 74 5.15 -8.47 -7.23
CA ALA A 74 3.94 -9.11 -7.76
C ALA A 74 3.75 -8.93 -9.28
N GLY A 75 4.68 -8.27 -9.99
CA GLY A 75 4.55 -7.98 -11.42
C GLY A 75 3.44 -6.99 -11.77
N LEU A 76 2.93 -6.23 -10.79
CA LEU A 76 1.81 -5.31 -10.99
C LEU A 76 2.20 -4.04 -11.79
N GLU A 77 3.49 -3.84 -12.06
CA GLU A 77 3.98 -2.79 -12.97
C GLU A 77 3.43 -2.99 -14.39
N GLU A 78 3.42 -4.23 -14.90
CA GLU A 78 2.85 -4.58 -16.21
C GLU A 78 1.34 -4.35 -16.28
N HIS A 79 0.69 -4.32 -15.11
CA HIS A 79 -0.73 -4.07 -14.92
C HIS A 79 -1.03 -2.63 -14.51
N GLY A 80 -0.08 -1.72 -14.70
CA GLY A 80 -0.25 -0.29 -14.46
C GLY A 80 -1.25 0.40 -15.39
N SER A 81 -1.34 1.73 -15.29
CA SER A 81 -2.31 2.53 -16.05
C SER A 81 -2.15 2.50 -17.57
N GLY A 82 -0.96 2.12 -18.07
CA GLY A 82 -0.68 1.94 -19.50
C GLY A 82 -0.58 0.47 -19.92
N GLY A 83 -0.81 -0.48 -19.00
CA GLY A 83 -0.74 -1.91 -19.29
C GLY A 83 -1.91 -2.40 -20.14
N ALA A 84 -1.71 -3.49 -20.87
CA ALA A 84 -2.76 -4.10 -21.70
C ALA A 84 -3.96 -4.61 -20.88
N LYS A 85 -3.72 -5.00 -19.63
CA LYS A 85 -4.74 -5.45 -18.67
C LYS A 85 -4.55 -4.74 -17.32
N PRO A 86 -5.03 -3.49 -17.16
CA PRO A 86 -4.84 -2.74 -15.91
C PRO A 86 -5.50 -3.44 -14.72
N LEU A 87 -4.77 -3.61 -13.62
CA LEU A 87 -5.29 -4.17 -12.36
C LEU A 87 -5.27 -3.12 -11.26
N LYS A 88 -6.39 -3.00 -10.54
CA LYS A 88 -6.51 -2.10 -9.38
C LYS A 88 -5.87 -2.79 -8.18
N TYR A 89 -4.92 -2.12 -7.54
CA TYR A 89 -4.27 -2.58 -6.32
C TYR A 89 -4.14 -1.44 -5.32
N SER A 90 -4.41 -1.74 -4.06
CA SER A 90 -4.21 -0.83 -2.93
C SER A 90 -3.47 -1.55 -1.82
N HIS A 91 -2.36 -0.98 -1.36
CA HIS A 91 -1.65 -1.41 -0.16
C HIS A 91 -2.21 -0.71 1.07
N LEU A 92 -2.52 -1.48 2.11
CA LEU A 92 -2.97 -1.01 3.41
C LEU A 92 -1.86 -1.32 4.42
N ASP A 93 -1.22 -0.28 4.94
CA ASP A 93 -0.27 -0.43 6.05
C ASP A 93 -1.05 -0.32 7.37
N ILE A 94 -1.13 -1.45 8.08
CA ILE A 94 -1.91 -1.58 9.32
C ILE A 94 -1.00 -1.81 10.53
N ALA A 95 0.32 -1.64 10.38
CA ALA A 95 1.28 -2.01 11.42
C ALA A 95 0.97 -1.33 12.76
N ALA A 96 0.60 -0.05 12.73
CA ALA A 96 0.22 0.70 13.92
C ALA A 96 -1.23 0.44 14.38
N SER A 97 -2.15 0.16 13.45
CA SER A 97 -3.57 0.04 13.77
C SER A 97 -3.98 -1.35 14.21
N ALA A 98 -3.25 -2.41 13.85
CA ALA A 98 -3.60 -3.80 14.15
C ALA A 98 -3.57 -4.15 15.66
N GLY A 99 -2.90 -3.32 16.48
CA GLY A 99 -2.69 -3.53 17.91
C GLY A 99 -1.26 -3.96 18.24
N GLU A 100 -1.00 -4.12 19.54
CA GLU A 100 0.34 -4.44 20.04
C GLU A 100 0.31 -5.75 20.82
N TYR A 101 1.18 -6.69 20.49
CA TYR A 101 1.38 -7.88 21.33
C TYR A 101 1.81 -7.48 22.75
N PRO A 102 1.27 -8.11 23.82
CA PRO A 102 0.33 -9.25 23.84
C PRO A 102 -1.15 -8.85 23.93
N LYS A 103 -1.50 -7.57 23.74
CA LYS A 103 -2.89 -7.11 23.82
C LYS A 103 -3.71 -7.72 22.67
N PRO A 104 -5.03 -7.88 22.84
CA PRO A 104 -5.90 -8.29 21.75
C PRO A 104 -5.76 -7.37 20.53
N ALA A 105 -5.90 -7.94 19.33
CA ALA A 105 -5.95 -7.16 18.10
C ALA A 105 -7.15 -6.21 18.10
N THR A 106 -7.00 -5.05 17.46
CA THR A 106 -8.04 -4.02 17.41
C THR A 106 -9.18 -4.37 16.45
N GLY A 107 -8.91 -5.24 15.47
CA GLY A 107 -9.82 -5.52 14.36
C GLY A 107 -9.78 -4.47 13.24
N ALA A 108 -8.96 -3.41 13.35
CA ALA A 108 -8.78 -2.47 12.25
C ALA A 108 -8.08 -3.14 11.06
N PRO A 109 -8.49 -2.91 9.79
CA PRO A 109 -9.58 -2.05 9.35
C PRO A 109 -10.83 -2.82 8.86
N ILE A 110 -11.26 -3.85 9.60
CA ILE A 110 -12.38 -4.73 9.18
C ILE A 110 -13.66 -3.92 8.96
N LEU A 111 -13.96 -2.97 9.84
CA LEU A 111 -15.20 -2.20 9.76
C LEU A 111 -15.19 -1.28 8.55
N ALA A 112 -14.08 -0.59 8.28
CA ALA A 112 -13.95 0.28 7.12
C ALA A 112 -14.04 -0.49 5.79
N LEU A 113 -13.41 -1.67 5.72
CA LEU A 113 -13.50 -2.55 4.56
C LEU A 113 -14.94 -3.04 4.36
N ALA A 114 -15.61 -3.50 5.42
CA ALA A 114 -16.99 -3.96 5.34
C ALA A 114 -17.95 -2.83 4.92
N LYS A 115 -17.84 -1.64 5.53
CA LYS A 115 -18.68 -0.49 5.17
C LYS A 115 -18.43 -0.01 3.75
N THR A 116 -17.21 -0.13 3.24
CA THR A 116 -16.89 0.35 1.90
C THR A 116 -17.30 -0.63 0.81
N TYR A 117 -17.18 -1.95 1.05
CA TYR A 117 -17.24 -2.95 -0.01
C TYR A 117 -18.31 -4.05 0.17
N LEU A 118 -18.90 -4.20 1.37
CA LEU A 118 -19.88 -5.26 1.65
C LEU A 118 -21.25 -4.73 2.04
N ILE A 119 -21.33 -3.53 2.62
CA ILE A 119 -22.56 -2.96 3.15
C ILE A 119 -22.85 -1.65 2.40
N ASP A 120 -24.02 -1.57 1.78
CA ASP A 120 -24.49 -0.35 1.11
C ASP A 120 -24.64 0.84 2.09
#